data_AF-A0AA42CHL8-F1
#
_entry.id   AF-A0AA42CHL8-F1
#
_cell.length_a   1.000
_cell.length_b   1.000
_cell.length_c   1.000
_cell.angle_alpha   90.00
_cell.angle_beta   90.00
_cell.angle_gamma   90.00
#
_symmetry.space_group_name_H-M   'P 1'
#
loop_
_entity.id
_entity.type
_entity.pdbx_description
1 polymer ?
#
loop_
_entity_poly.entity_id
_entity_poly.type
_entity_poly.pdbx_seq_one_letter_code
_entity_poly.pdbx_strand_id
1 'polypeptide(L)'
;MQSMPASTETKAEPATYLKPKHGWTCFHCGETFTTPGSARDHFGADPLAEAGCQIKAGEERGLLMALRRAEKELERYRAEDSAADRQFHAMRAAHARALIRAEEAGYEKGLKDGRSLDVA
;
A
#
# COMPACT_ATOMS: atom_id res chain seq x y z
N MET A 1 19.52 29.03 18.90
CA MET A 1 19.02 28.34 17.70
C MET A 1 18.85 26.86 18.06
N GLN A 2 17.67 26.50 18.58
CA GLN A 2 17.38 25.12 18.96
C GLN A 2 16.71 24.40 17.79
N SER A 3 17.29 23.25 17.43
CA SER A 3 16.88 22.35 16.37
C SER A 3 15.52 21.73 16.71
N MET A 4 14.54 21.80 15.79
CA MET A 4 13.28 21.06 15.93
C MET A 4 13.44 19.65 15.35
N PRO A 5 12.98 18.58 16.03
CA PRO A 5 12.91 17.25 15.42
C PRO A 5 11.69 17.13 14.51
N ALA A 6 11.88 16.48 13.37
CA ALA A 6 10.83 16.12 12.43
C ALA A 6 9.95 15.01 13.03
N SER A 7 8.73 15.37 13.44
CA SER A 7 7.70 14.42 13.80
C SER A 7 7.22 13.69 12.54
N THR A 8 7.70 12.46 12.34
CA THR A 8 7.06 11.51 11.43
C THR A 8 5.79 11.00 12.11
N GLU A 9 4.69 11.73 11.97
CA GLU A 9 3.37 11.28 12.37
C GLU A 9 2.87 10.23 11.38
N THR A 10 3.13 8.96 11.69
CA THR A 10 2.36 7.84 11.13
C THR A 10 0.92 7.99 11.63
N LYS A 11 0.05 8.58 10.82
CA LYS A 11 -1.37 8.75 11.12
C LYS A 11 -2.03 7.38 11.16
N ALA A 12 -2.02 6.75 12.34
CA ALA A 12 -2.79 5.55 12.61
C ALA A 12 -4.27 5.92 12.47
N GLU A 13 -4.95 5.41 11.44
CA GLU A 13 -6.39 5.51 11.32
C GLU A 13 -7.03 5.01 12.63
N PRO A 14 -8.03 5.72 13.18
CA PRO A 14 -8.66 5.28 14.42
C PRO A 14 -9.25 3.89 14.16
N ALA A 15 -8.74 2.88 14.86
CA ALA A 15 -9.30 1.55 14.80
C ALA A 15 -10.80 1.67 15.16
N THR A 16 -11.66 1.44 14.17
CA THR A 16 -13.12 1.58 14.29
C THR A 16 -13.69 0.82 15.50
N TYR A 17 -12.98 -0.22 15.96
CA TYR A 17 -13.34 -1.03 17.11
C TYR A 17 -12.17 -1.16 18.10
N LEU A 18 -12.32 -0.54 19.28
CA LEU A 18 -11.39 -0.71 20.39
C LEU A 18 -11.41 -2.16 20.90
N LYS A 19 -10.25 -2.68 21.28
CA LYS A 19 -10.13 -4.03 21.85
C LYS A 19 -10.76 -4.08 23.26
N PRO A 20 -11.77 -4.93 23.51
CA PRO A 20 -12.29 -5.15 24.86
C PRO A 20 -11.21 -5.75 25.78
N LYS A 21 -11.34 -5.56 27.10
CA LYS A 21 -10.35 -6.05 28.09
C LYS A 21 -10.07 -7.56 27.98
N HIS A 22 -11.07 -8.33 27.57
CA HIS A 22 -11.01 -9.79 27.40
C HIS A 22 -10.76 -10.23 25.94
N GLY A 23 -10.59 -9.29 25.00
CA GLY A 23 -10.47 -9.59 23.56
C GLY A 23 -11.79 -9.51 22.81
N TRP A 24 -11.81 -10.00 21.57
CA TRP A 24 -12.99 -10.05 20.71
C TRP A 24 -13.55 -11.47 20.69
N THR A 25 -14.83 -11.64 20.98
CA THR A 25 -15.48 -12.96 20.98
C THR A 25 -16.41 -13.07 19.78
N CYS A 26 -16.28 -14.15 19.01
CA CYS A 26 -17.15 -14.39 17.86
C CYS A 26 -18.54 -14.83 18.32
N PHE A 27 -19.58 -14.18 17.80
CA PHE A 27 -20.97 -14.51 18.11
C PHE A 27 -21.38 -15.91 17.58
N HIS A 28 -20.80 -16.36 16.47
CA HIS A 28 -21.21 -17.62 15.82
C HIS A 28 -20.59 -18.87 16.46
N CYS A 29 -19.34 -18.80 16.91
CA CYS A 29 -18.62 -19.97 17.45
C CYS A 29 -18.14 -19.82 18.90
N GLY A 30 -18.21 -18.61 19.48
CA GLY A 30 -17.75 -18.34 20.85
C GLY A 30 -16.23 -18.26 21.03
N GLU A 31 -15.42 -18.42 19.97
CA GLU A 31 -13.96 -18.28 20.05
C GLU A 31 -13.57 -16.84 20.41
N THR A 32 -12.58 -16.69 21.30
CA THR A 32 -12.10 -15.38 21.79
C THR A 32 -10.69 -15.09 21.31
N PHE A 33 -10.51 -13.92 20.67
CA PHE A 33 -9.27 -13.46 20.06
C PHE A 33 -8.65 -12.33 20.87
N THR A 34 -7.39 -12.49 21.25
CA THR A 34 -6.65 -11.51 22.06
C THR A 34 -5.68 -10.68 21.24
N THR A 35 -5.38 -11.06 19.99
CA THR A 35 -4.48 -10.32 19.11
C THR A 35 -5.25 -9.76 17.90
N PRO A 36 -4.93 -8.53 17.44
CA PRO A 36 -5.60 -7.96 16.27
C PRO A 36 -5.49 -8.82 15.02
N GLY A 37 -4.34 -9.47 14.81
CA GLY A 37 -4.12 -10.37 13.67
C GLY A 37 -5.08 -11.56 13.68
N SER A 38 -5.16 -12.28 14.81
CA SER A 38 -6.05 -13.44 14.92
C SER A 38 -7.53 -13.07 14.79
N ALA A 39 -7.93 -11.91 15.33
CA ALA A 39 -9.28 -11.40 15.14
C ALA A 39 -9.56 -11.07 13.67
N ARG A 40 -8.63 -10.39 12.99
CA ARG A 40 -8.76 -10.04 11.57
C ARG A 40 -8.82 -11.28 10.68
N ASP A 41 -8.05 -12.31 10.98
CA ASP A 41 -8.08 -13.55 10.22
C ASP A 41 -9.44 -14.27 10.35
N HIS A 42 -10.06 -14.19 11.53
CA HIS A 42 -11.36 -14.78 11.80
C HIS A 42 -12.50 -13.95 11.21
N PHE A 43 -12.60 -12.66 11.51
CA PHE A 43 -13.72 -11.81 11.09
C PHE A 43 -13.58 -11.31 9.65
N GLY A 44 -12.37 -11.29 9.09
CA GLY A 44 -12.09 -10.68 7.79
C GLY A 44 -11.58 -9.24 7.90
N ALA A 45 -11.37 -8.62 6.74
CA ALA A 45 -10.77 -7.29 6.65
C ALA A 45 -11.79 -6.15 6.75
N ASP A 46 -13.08 -6.43 6.51
CA ASP A 46 -14.17 -5.47 6.50
C ASP A 46 -15.40 -6.00 7.27
N PRO A 47 -16.30 -5.13 7.75
CA PRO A 47 -17.48 -5.56 8.53
C PRO A 47 -18.51 -6.40 7.78
N LEU A 48 -18.45 -6.44 6.44
CA LEU A 48 -19.33 -7.24 5.59
C LEU A 48 -18.69 -8.58 5.22
N ALA A 49 -17.43 -8.82 5.58
CA ALA A 49 -16.75 -10.07 5.35
C ALA A 49 -17.42 -11.20 6.14
N GLU A 50 -17.53 -12.36 5.49
CA GLU A 50 -18.04 -13.55 6.15
C GLU A 50 -17.01 -14.07 7.15
N ALA A 51 -17.46 -14.41 8.38
CA ALA A 51 -16.57 -14.88 9.42
C ALA A 51 -16.03 -16.28 9.09
N GLY A 52 -14.79 -16.56 9.47
CA GLY A 52 -14.08 -17.80 9.17
C GLY A 52 -14.75 -19.07 9.70
N CYS A 53 -15.50 -18.95 10.81
CA CYS A 53 -16.31 -20.04 11.35
C CYS A 53 -17.61 -20.32 10.56
N GLN A 54 -18.05 -19.39 9.72
CA GLN A 54 -19.20 -19.58 8.83
C GLN A 54 -18.75 -20.12 7.47
N ILE A 55 -17.58 -19.69 6.99
CA ILE A 55 -16.94 -20.22 5.77
C ILE A 55 -16.55 -21.70 5.97
N LYS A 56 -16.24 -22.11 7.21
CA LYS A 56 -15.84 -23.48 7.54
C LYS A 56 -16.88 -24.22 8.35
N ALA A 57 -17.23 -25.41 7.89
CA ALA A 57 -17.69 -26.49 8.77
C ALA A 57 -16.48 -27.30 9.30
N GLY A 58 -15.66 -26.76 10.22
CA GLY A 58 -14.59 -27.55 10.88
C GLY A 58 -13.27 -26.84 11.23
N GLU A 59 -12.28 -27.62 11.70
CA GLU A 59 -11.02 -27.16 12.35
C GLU A 59 -9.87 -26.74 11.40
N GLU A 60 -10.08 -26.61 10.08
CA GLU A 60 -8.95 -26.48 9.15
C GLU A 60 -8.35 -25.07 9.05
N ARG A 61 -7.93 -24.46 10.18
CA ARG A 61 -7.41 -23.08 10.30
C ARG A 61 -6.48 -22.66 9.15
N GLY A 62 -5.60 -23.54 8.69
CA GLY A 62 -4.69 -23.32 7.56
C GLY A 62 -5.38 -22.95 6.24
N LEU A 63 -6.50 -23.60 5.87
CA LEU A 63 -7.21 -23.29 4.62
C LEU A 63 -7.83 -21.90 4.62
N LEU A 64 -8.34 -21.43 5.76
CA LEU A 64 -8.86 -20.05 5.88
C LEU A 64 -7.72 -19.04 5.73
N MET A 65 -6.54 -19.30 6.31
CA MET A 65 -5.39 -18.41 6.11
C MET A 65 -4.97 -18.35 4.65
N ALA A 66 -4.97 -19.49 3.95
CA ALA A 66 -4.69 -19.54 2.52
C ALA A 66 -5.73 -18.76 1.71
N LEU A 67 -7.02 -18.91 2.03
CA LEU A 67 -8.11 -18.15 1.42
C LEU A 67 -7.94 -16.64 1.63
N ARG A 68 -7.72 -16.19 2.88
CA ARG A 68 -7.51 -14.77 3.19
C ARG A 68 -6.30 -14.18 2.49
N ARG A 69 -5.22 -14.97 2.34
CA ARG A 69 -4.05 -14.54 1.56
C ARG A 69 -4.40 -14.37 0.08
N ALA A 70 -5.15 -15.30 -0.50
CA ALA A 70 -5.58 -15.24 -1.90
C ALA A 70 -6.52 -14.05 -2.16
N GLU A 71 -7.48 -13.78 -1.27
CA GLU A 71 -8.37 -12.61 -1.34
C GLU A 71 -7.58 -11.30 -1.35
N LYS A 72 -6.60 -11.16 -0.43
CA LYS A 72 -5.73 -9.98 -0.36
C LYS A 72 -4.86 -9.80 -1.61
N GLU A 73 -4.43 -10.89 -2.22
CA GLU A 73 -3.66 -10.85 -3.46
C GLU A 73 -4.52 -10.43 -4.66
N LEU A 74 -5.74 -10.97 -4.76
CA LEU A 74 -6.71 -10.56 -5.77
C LEU A 74 -7.06 -9.07 -5.69
N GLU A 75 -7.26 -8.56 -4.46
CA GLU A 75 -7.53 -7.13 -4.27
C GLU A 75 -6.37 -6.26 -4.77
N ARG A 76 -5.12 -6.68 -4.52
CA ARG A 76 -3.95 -5.98 -5.06
C ARG A 76 -3.92 -5.97 -6.59
N TYR A 77 -4.31 -7.07 -7.25
CA TYR A 77 -4.40 -7.10 -8.71
C TYR A 77 -5.52 -6.22 -9.24
N ARG A 78 -6.66 -6.16 -8.54
CA ARG A 78 -7.80 -5.32 -8.91
C ARG A 78 -7.52 -3.83 -8.73
N ALA A 79 -6.68 -3.46 -7.77
CA ALA A 79 -6.32 -2.06 -7.51
C ALA A 79 -5.35 -1.45 -8.53
N GLU A 80 -4.98 -2.16 -9.62
CA GLU A 80 -4.01 -1.71 -10.64
C GLU A 80 -2.65 -1.25 -10.05
N ASP A 81 -2.29 -1.75 -8.85
CA ASP A 81 -1.04 -1.44 -8.14
C ASP A 81 -0.20 -2.71 -7.99
N SER A 82 0.06 -3.37 -9.11
CA SER A 82 0.99 -4.48 -9.17
C SER A 82 2.43 -3.96 -9.12
N ALA A 83 3.37 -4.86 -8.81
CA ALA A 83 4.79 -4.52 -8.88
C ALA A 83 5.22 -4.12 -10.32
N ALA A 84 4.56 -4.69 -11.33
CA ALA A 84 4.80 -4.36 -12.73
C ALA A 84 4.32 -2.94 -13.06
N ASP A 85 3.15 -2.54 -12.54
CA ASP A 85 2.61 -1.18 -12.75
C ASP A 85 3.53 -0.14 -12.13
N ARG A 86 3.98 -0.37 -10.89
CA ARG A 86 4.96 0.51 -10.22
C ARG A 86 6.26 0.64 -11.01
N GLN A 87 6.77 -0.47 -11.53
CA GLN A 87 8.00 -0.46 -12.35
C GLN A 87 7.79 0.28 -13.67
N PHE A 88 6.66 0.07 -14.34
CA PHE A 88 6.30 0.77 -15.57
C PHE A 88 6.21 2.28 -15.36
N HIS A 89 5.53 2.72 -14.30
CA HIS A 89 5.43 4.15 -13.96
C HIS A 89 6.79 4.76 -13.61
N ALA A 90 7.64 4.03 -12.86
CA ALA A 90 8.99 4.48 -12.54
C ALA A 90 9.86 4.64 -13.80
N MET A 91 9.80 3.68 -14.73
CA MET A 91 10.50 3.74 -16.01
C MET A 91 10.02 4.91 -16.86
N ARG A 92 8.71 5.14 -16.96
CA ARG A 92 8.13 6.28 -17.70
C ARG A 92 8.58 7.61 -17.11
N ALA A 93 8.57 7.74 -15.78
CA ALA A 93 9.02 8.96 -15.12
C ALA A 93 10.53 9.21 -15.35
N ALA A 94 11.36 8.16 -15.28
CA ALA A 94 12.79 8.26 -15.58
C ALA A 94 13.04 8.68 -17.03
N HIS A 95 12.29 8.10 -17.98
CA HIS A 95 12.37 8.47 -19.39
C HIS A 95 11.96 9.92 -19.64
N ALA A 96 10.85 10.38 -19.06
CA ALA A 96 10.41 11.77 -19.18
C ALA A 96 11.47 12.75 -18.67
N ARG A 97 12.11 12.47 -17.53
CA ARG A 97 13.23 13.28 -17.01
C ARG A 97 14.46 13.24 -17.92
N ALA A 98 14.71 12.13 -18.60
CA ALA A 98 15.82 12.04 -19.55
C ALA A 98 15.56 12.93 -20.77
N LEU A 99 14.33 12.94 -21.30
CA LEU A 99 13.93 13.83 -22.39
C LEU A 99 14.07 15.30 -22.02
N ILE A 100 13.55 15.70 -20.86
CA ILE A 100 13.65 17.09 -20.36
C ILE A 100 15.12 17.52 -20.28
N ARG A 101 15.99 16.70 -19.68
CA ARG A 101 17.42 17.03 -19.59
C ARG A 101 18.10 17.14 -20.96
N ALA A 102 17.71 16.30 -21.91
CA ALA A 102 18.25 16.36 -23.26
C ALA A 102 17.80 17.63 -23.98
N GLU A 103 16.54 18.03 -23.80
CA GLU A 103 15.98 19.27 -24.33
C GLU A 103 16.69 20.50 -23.73
N GLU A 104 16.83 20.56 -22.41
CA GLU A 104 17.53 21.65 -21.71
C GLU A 104 18.99 21.78 -22.17
N ALA A 105 19.71 20.66 -22.29
CA ALA A 105 21.09 20.65 -22.77
C ALA A 105 21.20 21.14 -24.22
N GLY A 106 20.26 20.73 -25.08
CA GLY A 106 20.17 21.20 -26.47
C GLY A 106 19.89 22.69 -26.55
N TYR A 107 18.96 23.19 -25.73
CA TYR A 107 18.61 24.61 -25.65
C TYR A 107 19.80 25.45 -25.18
N GLU A 108 20.50 25.02 -24.12
CA GLU A 108 21.68 25.73 -23.62
C GLU A 108 22.79 25.83 -24.67
N LYS A 109 23.03 24.72 -25.40
CA LYS A 109 23.99 24.72 -26.51
C LYS A 109 23.56 25.70 -27.60
N GLY A 110 22.29 25.67 -28.03
CA GLY A 110 21.76 26.59 -29.04
C GLY A 110 21.94 28.06 -28.66
N LEU A 111 21.74 28.42 -27.38
CA LEU A 111 21.99 29.77 -26.89
C LEU A 111 23.48 30.18 -26.95
N LYS A 112 24.41 29.23 -26.72
CA LYS A 112 25.86 29.50 -26.83
C LYS A 112 26.25 29.71 -28.28
N ASP A 113 25.81 28.83 -29.16
CA ASP A 113 26.09 28.89 -30.60
C ASP A 113 25.53 30.20 -31.18
N GLY A 114 24.28 30.56 -30.87
CA GLY A 114 23.68 31.83 -31.29
C GLY A 114 24.46 33.07 -30.82
N ARG A 115 24.82 33.13 -29.54
CA ARG A 115 25.66 34.22 -29.01
C ARG A 115 27.03 34.33 -29.68
N SER A 116 27.61 33.20 -30.10
CA SER A 116 28.90 33.20 -30.80
C SER A 116 28.79 33.70 -32.23
N LEU A 117 27.62 33.58 -32.86
CA LEU A 117 27.34 34.09 -34.21
C LEU A 117 27.07 35.60 -34.22
N ASP A 118 26.49 36.16 -33.15
CA ASP A 118 26.21 37.60 -33.04
C ASP A 118 27.48 38.47 -32.81
N VAL A 119 28.62 37.86 -32.48
CA VAL A 119 29.88 38.55 -32.14
C VAL A 119 30.94 38.45 -33.26
N ALA A 120 30.62 37.78 -34.38
CA ALA A 120 31.47 37.64 -35.56
C ALA A 120 31.06 38.63 -36.68
#